data_AF-A0A2S9FA08-F1
#
_entry.id   AF-A0A2S9FA08-F1
#
_cell.length_a   1.000
_cell.length_b   1.000
_cell.length_c   1.000
_cell.angle_alpha   90.00
_cell.angle_beta   90.00
_cell.angle_gamma   90.00
#
_symmetry.space_group_name_H-M   'P 1'
#
loop_
_entity.id
_entity.type
_entity.pdbx_description
1 polymer ?
#
loop_
_entity_poly.entity_id
_entity_poly.type
_entity_poly.pdbx_seq_one_letter_code
_entity_poly.pdbx_strand_id
1 'polypeptide(L)'
;MKGYRGVVKLPRIASTALPVIAAAVVGNAFVGGKSLQWFAGLRRPAMQLPMPGFYAVGLTYYAVMGVVIHRSVIHRDGQSYGLAMVVLGGNELWNVLLFGLRSPRAAFLGILTFLVPLVLLQVSVSGDRLSRTALAPYTAWVVCYDLPWTYQLWRLNPHARKQRQP
;
A
#
# COMPACT_ATOMS: atom_id res chain seq x y z
N MET A 1 22.89 -2.02 -32.57
CA MET A 1 22.65 -3.46 -32.24
C MET A 1 22.23 -3.58 -30.78
N LYS A 2 21.35 -4.54 -30.48
CA LYS A 2 20.61 -4.83 -29.21
C LYS A 2 19.56 -3.76 -28.86
N GLY A 3 18.25 -4.00 -28.84
CA GLY A 3 17.48 -5.23 -28.90
C GLY A 3 16.14 -5.02 -28.17
N TYR A 4 15.31 -4.08 -28.61
CA TYR A 4 13.92 -3.94 -28.11
C TYR A 4 13.03 -4.98 -28.77
N ARG A 5 13.29 -6.26 -28.51
CA ARG A 5 12.43 -7.38 -28.90
C ARG A 5 11.48 -7.70 -27.75
N GLY A 6 10.19 -7.53 -27.98
CA GLY A 6 9.16 -8.37 -27.37
C GLY A 6 8.66 -7.96 -25.99
N VAL A 7 8.35 -6.68 -25.75
CA VAL A 7 7.27 -6.39 -24.80
C VAL A 7 5.99 -6.42 -25.61
N VAL A 8 5.22 -7.48 -25.41
CA VAL A 8 3.86 -7.67 -25.91
C VAL A 8 3.15 -6.30 -25.97
N LYS A 9 2.53 -5.96 -27.10
CA LYS A 9 1.62 -4.81 -27.23
C LYS A 9 0.39 -5.07 -26.34
N LEU A 10 0.58 -5.12 -25.03
CA LEU A 10 -0.50 -5.12 -24.07
C LEU A 10 -1.17 -3.75 -24.21
N PRO A 11 -2.50 -3.68 -24.38
CA PRO A 11 -3.19 -2.39 -24.44
C PRO A 11 -2.78 -1.58 -23.20
N ARG A 12 -2.56 -0.27 -23.34
CA ARG A 12 -2.01 0.60 -22.26
C ARG A 12 -2.72 0.49 -20.91
N ILE A 13 -3.96 0.00 -20.93
CA ILE A 13 -4.81 -0.28 -19.76
C ILE A 13 -4.39 -1.58 -19.06
N ALA A 14 -3.96 -2.61 -19.80
CA ALA A 14 -3.48 -3.86 -19.25
C ALA A 14 -2.13 -3.68 -18.53
N SER A 15 -1.20 -2.87 -19.06
CA SER A 15 0.07 -2.58 -18.38
C SER A 15 -0.08 -1.77 -17.10
N THR A 16 -1.20 -1.05 -16.91
CA THR A 16 -1.51 -0.31 -15.68
C THR A 16 -2.37 -1.12 -14.71
N ALA A 17 -3.33 -1.89 -15.22
CA ALA A 17 -4.27 -2.64 -14.41
C ALA A 17 -3.69 -3.96 -13.88
N LEU A 18 -2.85 -4.66 -14.66
CA LEU A 18 -2.25 -5.93 -14.22
C LEU A 18 -1.45 -5.82 -12.92
N PRO A 19 -0.49 -4.88 -12.76
CA PRO A 19 0.26 -4.80 -11.51
C PRO A 19 -0.64 -4.41 -10.34
N VAL A 20 -1.63 -3.53 -10.55
CA VAL A 20 -2.60 -3.10 -9.53
C VAL A 20 -3.50 -4.26 -9.10
N ILE A 21 -4.03 -5.03 -10.05
CA ILE A 21 -4.86 -6.21 -9.79
C ILE A 21 -4.02 -7.31 -9.15
N ALA A 22 -2.81 -7.56 -9.64
CA ALA A 22 -1.91 -8.56 -9.06
C ALA A 22 -1.55 -8.21 -7.61
N ALA A 23 -1.23 -6.94 -7.33
CA ALA A 23 -1.01 -6.45 -5.98
C ALA A 23 -2.25 -6.65 -5.10
N ALA A 24 -3.44 -6.21 -5.56
CA ALA A 24 -4.69 -6.41 -4.84
C ALA A 24 -4.99 -7.89 -4.52
N VAL A 25 -4.75 -8.79 -5.48
CA VAL A 25 -4.94 -10.23 -5.29
C VAL A 25 -3.92 -10.81 -4.32
N VAL A 26 -2.64 -10.46 -4.46
CA VAL A 26 -1.56 -10.95 -3.60
C VAL A 26 -1.72 -10.43 -2.17
N GLY A 27 -2.03 -9.15 -1.99
CA GLY A 27 -2.28 -8.54 -0.67
C GLY A 27 -3.45 -9.18 0.04
N ASN A 28 -4.56 -9.35 -0.67
CA ASN A 28 -5.75 -9.96 -0.10
C ASN A 28 -5.56 -11.47 0.20
N ALA A 29 -4.64 -12.16 -0.50
CA ALA A 29 -4.29 -13.54 -0.17
C ALA A 29 -3.61 -13.68 1.21
N PHE A 30 -2.87 -12.67 1.66
CA PHE A 30 -2.27 -12.66 3.01
C PHE A 30 -3.26 -12.24 4.10
N VAL A 31 -4.36 -11.59 3.72
CA VAL A 31 -5.51 -11.25 4.57
C VAL A 31 -6.45 -12.48 4.67
N GLY A 32 -5.89 -13.63 5.06
CA GLY A 32 -6.63 -14.88 5.23
C GLY A 32 -7.43 -14.92 6.54
N GLY A 33 -8.44 -15.82 6.62
CA GLY A 33 -9.33 -15.93 7.77
C GLY A 33 -8.63 -16.11 9.13
N LYS A 34 -7.52 -16.85 9.17
CA LYS A 34 -6.70 -17.01 10.41
C LYS A 34 -6.02 -15.71 10.84
N SER A 35 -5.61 -14.87 9.91
CA SER A 35 -5.01 -13.56 10.19
C SER A 35 -6.07 -12.56 10.64
N LEU A 36 -7.27 -12.60 10.05
CA LEU A 36 -8.42 -11.82 10.54
C LEU A 36 -8.84 -12.23 11.95
N GLN A 37 -8.86 -13.52 12.27
CA GLN A 37 -9.18 -14.00 13.62
C GLN A 37 -8.16 -13.52 14.66
N TRP A 38 -6.87 -13.61 14.34
CA TRP A 38 -5.82 -13.04 15.19
C TRP A 38 -6.01 -11.53 15.37
N PHE A 39 -6.28 -10.81 14.28
CA PHE A 39 -6.49 -9.36 14.32
C PHE A 39 -7.75 -8.98 15.11
N ALA A 40 -8.81 -9.78 15.04
CA ALA A 40 -10.03 -9.60 15.82
C ALA A 40 -9.80 -9.79 17.33
N GLY A 41 -8.80 -10.58 17.72
CA GLY A 41 -8.40 -10.81 19.11
C GLY A 41 -7.46 -9.74 19.70
N LEU A 42 -6.93 -8.82 18.88
CA LEU A 42 -6.12 -7.69 19.37
C LEU A 42 -6.99 -6.67 20.10
N ARG A 43 -6.39 -5.97 21.06
CA ARG A 43 -7.03 -4.78 21.66
C ARG A 43 -7.15 -3.69 20.59
N ARG A 44 -8.39 -3.35 20.26
CA ARG A 44 -8.75 -2.38 19.22
C ARG A 44 -8.52 -0.95 19.72
N PRO A 45 -7.79 -0.10 18.99
CA PRO A 45 -7.77 1.33 19.28
C PRO A 45 -9.15 1.95 19.02
N ALA A 46 -9.51 2.98 19.80
CA ALA A 46 -10.80 3.65 19.68
C ALA A 46 -11.03 4.29 18.30
N MET A 47 -9.95 4.58 17.57
CA MET A 47 -9.98 5.14 16.21
C MET A 47 -10.06 4.08 15.09
N GLN A 48 -10.21 2.79 15.42
CA GLN A 48 -10.20 1.73 14.40
C GLN A 48 -11.44 1.78 13.50
N LEU A 49 -11.22 1.94 12.19
CA LEU A 49 -12.30 1.84 11.20
C LEU A 49 -12.87 0.42 11.16
N PRO A 50 -14.15 0.25 10.81
CA PRO A 50 -14.71 -1.07 10.55
C PRO A 50 -14.08 -1.67 9.28
N MET A 51 -14.07 -3.00 9.17
CA MET A 51 -13.44 -3.72 8.04
C MET A 51 -13.85 -3.21 6.64
N PRO A 52 -15.13 -2.89 6.35
CA PRO A 52 -15.53 -2.30 5.08
C PRO A 52 -14.79 -1.00 4.74
N GLY A 53 -14.48 -0.20 5.77
CA GLY A 53 -13.72 1.04 5.62
C GLY A 53 -12.29 0.80 5.16
N PHE A 54 -11.62 -0.21 5.71
CA PHE A 54 -10.28 -0.61 5.24
C PHE A 54 -10.30 -1.05 3.77
N TYR A 55 -11.31 -1.82 3.35
CA TYR A 55 -11.46 -2.21 1.94
C TYR A 55 -11.70 -1.02 1.01
N ALA A 56 -12.52 -0.04 1.43
CA ALA A 56 -12.77 1.17 0.66
C ALA A 56 -11.50 2.02 0.48
N VAL A 57 -10.68 2.14 1.52
CA VAL A 57 -9.38 2.84 1.46
C VAL A 57 -8.41 2.10 0.54
N GLY A 58 -8.34 0.76 0.63
CA GLY A 58 -7.53 -0.06 -0.27
C GLY A 58 -7.95 0.09 -1.74
N LEU A 59 -9.25 0.07 -2.02
CA LEU A 59 -9.77 0.31 -3.37
C LEU A 59 -9.39 1.70 -3.89
N THR A 60 -9.55 2.73 -3.04
CA THR A 60 -9.19 4.11 -3.36
C THR A 60 -7.69 4.22 -3.66
N TYR A 61 -6.84 3.57 -2.86
CA TYR A 61 -5.41 3.50 -3.08
C TYR A 61 -5.06 2.89 -4.45
N TYR A 62 -5.60 1.72 -4.77
CA TYR A 62 -5.34 1.07 -6.05
C TYR A 62 -5.82 1.90 -7.25
N ALA A 63 -6.95 2.60 -7.11
CA ALA A 63 -7.42 3.54 -8.13
C ALA A 63 -6.47 4.72 -8.33
N VAL A 64 -6.01 5.34 -7.24
CA VAL A 64 -5.03 6.44 -7.27
C VAL A 64 -3.71 5.99 -7.90
N MET A 65 -3.19 4.84 -7.50
CA MET A 65 -1.97 4.28 -8.08
C MET A 65 -2.14 4.00 -9.58
N GLY A 66 -3.29 3.47 -9.99
CA GLY A 66 -3.61 3.27 -11.40
C GLY A 66 -3.54 4.57 -12.21
N VAL A 67 -4.10 5.67 -11.69
CA VAL A 67 -4.02 7.00 -12.32
C VAL A 67 -2.57 7.48 -12.43
N VAL A 68 -1.81 7.40 -11.34
CA VAL A 68 -0.41 7.85 -11.31
C VAL A 68 0.44 7.07 -12.31
N ILE A 69 0.36 5.73 -12.28
CA ILE A 69 1.09 4.85 -13.20
C ILE A 69 0.72 5.15 -14.66
N HIS A 70 -0.58 5.27 -14.95
CA HIS A 70 -1.07 5.56 -16.29
C HIS A 70 -0.52 6.90 -16.81
N ARG A 71 -0.52 7.93 -15.95
CA ARG A 71 0.01 9.24 -16.30
C ARG A 71 1.52 9.23 -16.48
N SER A 72 2.27 8.55 -15.60
CA SER A 72 3.71 8.37 -15.76
C SER A 72 4.06 7.69 -17.08
N VAL A 73 3.29 6.68 -17.51
CA VAL A 73 3.47 6.02 -18.81
C VAL A 73 3.19 6.97 -19.98
N ILE A 74 2.11 7.77 -19.92
CA ILE A 74 1.77 8.74 -20.98
C ILE A 74 2.85 9.81 -21.13
N HIS A 75 3.36 10.33 -20.01
CA HIS A 75 4.35 11.40 -19.99
C HIS A 75 5.79 10.86 -20.14
N ARG A 76 5.96 9.54 -20.27
CA ARG A 76 7.25 8.84 -20.30
C ARG A 76 8.14 9.17 -19.10
N ASP A 77 7.52 9.36 -17.95
CA ASP A 77 8.19 9.63 -16.69
C ASP A 77 8.58 8.31 -16.02
N GLY A 78 9.80 7.87 -16.30
CA GLY A 78 10.36 6.64 -15.72
C GLY A 78 10.59 6.74 -14.21
N GLN A 79 10.83 7.95 -13.68
CA GLN A 79 11.10 8.16 -12.27
C GLN A 79 9.82 7.98 -11.44
N SER A 80 8.74 8.67 -11.80
CA SER A 80 7.45 8.51 -11.12
C SER A 80 6.88 7.11 -11.31
N TYR A 81 7.09 6.48 -12.47
CA TYR A 81 6.69 5.08 -12.68
C TYR A 81 7.43 4.14 -11.73
N GLY A 82 8.76 4.26 -11.62
CA GLY A 82 9.56 3.43 -10.72
C GLY A 82 9.15 3.62 -9.25
N LEU A 83 8.97 4.86 -8.81
CA LEU A 83 8.48 5.18 -7.47
C LEU A 83 7.07 4.63 -7.23
N ALA A 84 6.19 4.70 -8.22
CA ALA A 84 4.83 4.16 -8.12
C ALA A 84 4.86 2.64 -7.93
N MET A 85 5.75 1.92 -8.62
CA MET A 85 5.94 0.48 -8.41
C MET A 85 6.48 0.15 -7.01
N VAL A 86 7.42 0.96 -6.50
CA VAL A 86 7.95 0.79 -5.13
C VAL A 86 6.85 1.03 -4.09
N VAL A 87 6.02 2.06 -4.27
CA VAL A 87 4.86 2.31 -3.41
C VAL A 87 3.87 1.15 -3.50
N LEU A 88 3.57 0.65 -4.70
CA LEU A 88 2.69 -0.51 -4.88
C LEU A 88 3.20 -1.74 -4.11
N GLY A 89 4.47 -2.10 -4.30
CA GLY A 89 5.08 -3.24 -3.60
C GLY A 89 5.24 -3.01 -2.09
N GLY A 90 5.45 -1.76 -1.66
CA GLY A 90 5.55 -1.39 -0.26
C GLY A 90 4.24 -1.58 0.51
N ASN A 91 3.09 -1.34 -0.14
CA ASN A 91 1.79 -1.61 0.44
C ASN A 91 1.59 -3.12 0.69
N GLU A 92 2.00 -3.95 -0.27
CA GLU A 92 1.94 -5.40 -0.12
C GLU A 92 2.89 -5.91 0.97
N LEU A 93 4.10 -5.37 1.02
CA LEU A 93 5.03 -5.68 2.09
C LEU A 93 4.44 -5.32 3.47
N TRP A 94 3.74 -4.19 3.57
CA TRP A 94 3.06 -3.81 4.81
C TRP A 94 1.97 -4.81 5.22
N ASN A 95 1.15 -5.28 4.26
CA ASN A 95 0.15 -6.34 4.51
C ASN A 95 0.83 -7.62 5.04
N VAL A 96 1.96 -8.02 4.46
CA VAL A 96 2.76 -9.17 4.93
C VAL A 96 3.33 -8.94 6.33
N LEU A 97 3.85 -7.73 6.63
CA LEU A 97 4.38 -7.40 7.95
C LEU A 97 3.29 -7.42 9.04
N LEU A 98 2.09 -6.93 8.74
CA LEU A 98 0.99 -6.91 9.69
C LEU A 98 0.34 -8.29 9.85
N PHE A 99 -0.16 -8.88 8.76
CA PHE A 99 -0.97 -10.10 8.78
C PHE A 99 -0.14 -11.38 8.68
N GLY A 100 0.97 -11.35 7.94
CA GLY A 100 1.89 -12.49 7.81
C GLY A 100 2.73 -12.69 9.07
N LEU A 101 3.42 -11.65 9.54
CA LEU A 101 4.22 -11.72 10.78
C LEU A 101 3.37 -11.55 12.05
N ARG A 102 2.08 -11.21 11.93
CA ARG A 102 1.16 -11.00 13.06
C ARG A 102 1.77 -10.09 14.13
N SER A 103 2.34 -8.97 13.68
CA SER A 103 3.12 -8.09 14.54
C SER A 103 2.72 -6.62 14.36
N PRO A 104 2.02 -6.02 15.33
CA PRO A 104 1.71 -4.59 15.33
C PRO A 104 2.98 -3.72 15.26
N ARG A 105 4.08 -4.20 15.85
CA ARG A 105 5.40 -3.56 15.78
C ARG A 105 5.93 -3.51 14.34
N ALA A 106 5.87 -4.64 13.64
CA ALA A 106 6.33 -4.72 12.26
C ALA A 106 5.44 -3.86 11.34
N ALA A 107 4.14 -3.77 11.61
CA ALA A 107 3.24 -2.88 10.90
C ALA A 107 3.58 -1.40 11.11
N PHE A 108 3.94 -0.98 12.33
CA PHE A 108 4.37 0.39 12.60
C PHE A 108 5.71 0.73 11.93
N LEU A 109 6.72 -0.15 12.01
CA LEU A 109 7.97 0.07 11.29
C LEU A 109 7.74 0.07 9.76
N GLY A 110 6.88 -0.82 9.28
CA GLY A 110 6.51 -0.91 7.88
C GLY A 110 5.87 0.37 7.36
N ILE A 111 4.96 1.00 8.11
CA ILE A 111 4.32 2.25 7.66
C ILE A 111 5.32 3.40 7.59
N LEU A 112 6.28 3.46 8.53
CA LEU A 112 7.37 4.44 8.51
C LEU A 112 8.27 4.26 7.27
N THR A 113 8.63 3.00 6.95
CA THR A 113 9.40 2.71 5.73
C THR A 113 8.60 3.00 4.47
N PHE A 114 7.29 2.77 4.46
CA PHE A 114 6.38 3.04 3.35
C PHE A 114 6.18 4.54 3.08
N LEU A 115 6.26 5.38 4.10
CA LEU A 115 6.13 6.83 3.96
C LEU A 115 7.24 7.44 3.08
N VAL A 116 8.45 6.90 3.13
CA VAL A 116 9.58 7.41 2.34
C VAL A 116 9.28 7.37 0.82
N PRO A 117 9.03 6.21 0.19
CA PRO A 117 8.71 6.16 -1.23
C PRO A 117 7.40 6.87 -1.57
N LEU A 118 6.43 6.93 -0.65
CA LEU A 118 5.17 7.65 -0.86
C LEU A 118 5.38 9.17 -1.01
N VAL A 119 6.16 9.77 -0.10
CA VAL A 119 6.50 11.20 -0.18
C VAL A 119 7.36 11.50 -1.39
N LEU A 120 8.33 10.63 -1.71
CA LEU A 120 9.12 10.76 -2.94
C LEU A 120 8.23 10.72 -4.19
N LEU A 121 7.24 9.81 -4.22
CA LEU A 121 6.27 9.74 -5.30
C LEU A 121 5.46 11.04 -5.39
N GLN A 122 4.94 11.55 -4.26
CA GLN A 122 4.18 12.81 -4.19
C GLN A 122 4.97 14.01 -4.73
N VAL A 123 6.27 14.07 -4.45
CA VAL A 123 7.16 15.10 -4.98
C VAL A 123 7.41 14.88 -6.48
N SER A 124 7.64 13.65 -6.92
CA SER A 124 7.90 13.35 -8.34
C SER A 124 6.71 13.72 -9.23
N VAL A 125 5.48 13.46 -8.78
CA VAL A 125 4.26 13.77 -9.53
C VAL A 125 3.83 15.25 -9.41
N SER A 126 4.63 16.10 -8.76
CA SER A 126 4.26 17.50 -8.50
C SER A 126 4.03 18.32 -9.78
N GLY A 127 4.74 17.99 -10.87
CA GLY A 127 4.54 18.58 -12.19
C GLY A 127 3.22 18.21 -12.86
N ASP A 128 2.57 17.15 -12.38
CA ASP A 128 1.28 16.69 -12.86
C ASP A 128 0.16 17.00 -11.87
N ARG A 129 -0.68 18.00 -12.19
CA ARG A 129 -1.82 18.39 -11.35
C ARG A 129 -2.77 17.23 -11.03
N LEU A 130 -3.04 16.31 -11.95
CA LEU A 130 -4.00 15.23 -11.71
C LEU A 130 -3.40 14.18 -10.78
N SER A 131 -2.18 13.70 -11.08
CA SER A 131 -1.50 12.71 -10.24
C SER A 131 -1.23 13.27 -8.84
N ARG A 132 -0.82 14.54 -8.74
CA ARG A 132 -0.61 15.22 -7.45
C ARG A 132 -1.89 15.32 -6.63
N THR A 133 -3.01 15.72 -7.24
CA THR A 133 -4.29 15.89 -6.54
C THR A 133 -4.96 14.57 -6.22
N ALA A 134 -4.77 13.53 -7.03
CA ALA A 134 -5.24 12.18 -6.74
C ALA A 134 -4.44 11.54 -5.59
N LEU A 135 -3.12 11.74 -5.55
CA LEU A 135 -2.26 11.13 -4.53
C LEU A 135 -2.28 11.87 -3.19
N ALA A 136 -2.49 13.19 -3.19
CA ALA A 136 -2.44 13.99 -1.96
C ALA A 136 -3.42 13.54 -0.86
N PRO A 137 -4.70 13.22 -1.14
CA PRO A 137 -5.62 12.67 -0.14
C PRO A 137 -5.12 11.36 0.47
N TYR A 138 -4.53 10.48 -0.34
CA TYR A 138 -3.97 9.22 0.14
C TYR A 138 -2.75 9.45 1.02
N THR A 139 -1.83 10.33 0.62
CA THR A 139 -0.67 10.71 1.44
C THR A 139 -1.10 11.31 2.78
N ALA A 140 -2.10 12.21 2.76
CA ALA A 140 -2.66 12.79 3.98
C ALA A 140 -3.31 11.71 4.87
N TRP A 141 -4.02 10.75 4.30
CA TRP A 141 -4.59 9.61 5.04
C TRP A 141 -3.51 8.81 5.76
N VAL A 142 -2.44 8.42 5.05
CA VAL A 142 -1.37 7.60 5.63
C VAL A 142 -0.68 8.32 6.80
N VAL A 143 -0.43 9.63 6.66
CA VAL A 143 0.22 10.44 7.69
C VAL A 143 -0.70 10.71 8.87
N CYS A 144 -1.95 11.12 8.61
CA CYS A 144 -2.87 11.58 9.65
C CYS A 144 -3.64 10.45 10.33
N TYR A 145 -3.84 9.31 9.66
CA TYR A 145 -4.62 8.19 10.16
C TYR A 145 -3.77 6.93 10.37
N ASP A 146 -3.12 6.41 9.33
CA ASP A 146 -2.45 5.10 9.43
C ASP A 146 -1.27 5.11 10.42
N LEU A 147 -0.50 6.19 10.46
CA LEU A 147 0.63 6.34 11.39
C LEU A 147 0.19 6.38 12.87
N PRO A 148 -0.72 7.27 13.32
CA PRO A 148 -1.19 7.25 14.69
C PRO A 148 -1.97 5.98 15.02
N TRP A 149 -2.71 5.41 14.07
CA TRP A 149 -3.45 4.17 14.26
C TRP A 149 -2.51 2.97 14.48
N THR A 150 -1.50 2.77 13.62
CA THR A 150 -0.51 1.68 13.79
C THR A 150 0.31 1.86 15.08
N TYR A 151 0.63 3.09 15.46
CA TYR A 151 1.28 3.39 16.72
C TYR A 151 0.41 3.01 17.92
N GLN A 152 -0.88 3.39 17.93
CA GLN A 152 -1.81 3.00 18.98
C GLN A 152 -2.01 1.48 19.04
N LEU A 153 -2.12 0.82 17.88
CA LEU A 153 -2.23 -0.63 17.79
C LEU A 153 -1.02 -1.33 18.43
N TRP A 154 0.19 -0.82 18.19
CA TRP A 154 1.40 -1.31 18.85
C TRP A 154 1.38 -1.02 20.36
N ARG A 155 1.07 0.21 20.78
CA ARG A 155 0.99 0.60 22.21
C ARG A 155 0.03 -0.27 23.02
N LEU A 156 -1.11 -0.62 22.43
CA LEU A 156 -2.12 -1.48 23.07
C LEU A 156 -1.73 -2.96 23.08
N ASN A 157 -0.85 -3.38 22.17
CA ASN A 157 -0.47 -4.78 21.96
C ASN A 157 1.05 -4.98 21.92
N PRO A 158 1.81 -4.54 22.95
CA PRO A 158 3.27 -4.59 22.92
C PRO A 158 3.81 -6.03 22.86
N HIS A 159 3.07 -7.03 23.35
CA HIS A 159 3.49 -8.43 23.38
C HIS A 159 2.85 -9.32 22.32
N ALA A 160 2.12 -8.78 21.33
CA ALA A 160 1.43 -9.60 20.34
C ALA A 160 2.34 -10.56 19.55
N ARG A 161 3.64 -10.24 19.40
CA ARG A 161 4.64 -11.15 18.80
C ARG A 161 4.89 -12.42 19.64
N LYS A 162 4.62 -12.40 20.95
CA LYS A 162 4.88 -13.51 21.89
C LYS A 162 3.73 -14.52 22.01
N GLN A 163 2.57 -14.27 21.41
CA GLN A 163 1.52 -15.29 21.29
C GLN A 163 1.84 -16.24 20.12
N ARG A 164 3.02 -16.84 20.15
CA ARG A 164 3.21 -18.17 19.56
C ARG A 164 2.52 -19.11 20.55
N GLN A 165 1.31 -19.55 20.20
CA GLN A 165 0.69 -20.68 20.90
C GLN A 165 1.56 -21.94 20.69
N PRO A 166 1.50 -22.88 21.66
CA PRO A 166 2.55 -23.84 22.00
C PRO A 166 3.01 -24.76 20.86
#